data_AF-A0A3D2WJY2-F1
#
_entry.id   AF-A0A3D2WJY2-F1
#
_cell.length_a   1.000
_cell.length_b   1.000
_cell.length_c   1.000
_cell.angle_alpha   90.00
_cell.angle_beta   90.00
_cell.angle_gamma   90.00
#
_symmetry.space_group_name_H-M   'P 1'
#
loop_
_entity.id
_entity.type
_entity.pdbx_description
1 polymer ?
#
loop_
_entity_poly.entity_id
_entity_poly.type
_entity_poly.pdbx_seq_one_letter_code
_entity_poly.pdbx_strand_id
1 'polypeptide(L)'
;MSSFDGPKFKEAVYIESELEEYADNPLISALPPIMSPIEVVQQLSRRPTFKKEEIELGGHIRVHAISRLTRSFFVPQTVHLLLEQKLSQLIRKSYLGRNPKHAAFKQKLNEVKNIITNQDLTTYVHDVVDSTASSMAISGISGAGKSTATNNLLNTYDRVLYHHEYHILQVPWIKVDCPYDGSLAEFCESFFIALDKRLNTNYRKKYTSGKPRIGQMIANVANLCLIHAIGLVVIDEFQHMNLAKSGGEKKMINFLVTLVNVVEVSIVLIGTPTALKLFASEFRQARRASGEGSIVWDRLPLDENWDDFVKELWQYQWLKSPGKL
;
A
#
# COMPACT_ATOMS: atom_id res chain seq x y z
N MET A 1 4.40 23.49 -34.43
CA MET A 1 3.76 22.37 -33.73
C MET A 1 4.65 21.98 -32.56
N SER A 2 4.41 22.54 -31.36
CA SER A 2 5.16 22.14 -30.16
C SER A 2 4.57 20.82 -29.65
N SER A 3 5.38 19.78 -29.62
CA SER A 3 5.06 18.51 -28.99
C SER A 3 4.67 18.74 -27.53
N PHE A 4 3.45 18.35 -27.17
CA PHE A 4 3.03 18.23 -25.78
C PHE A 4 3.81 17.06 -25.16
N ASP A 5 4.95 17.35 -24.51
CA ASP A 5 5.62 16.39 -23.63
C ASP A 5 4.85 16.37 -22.30
N GLY A 6 3.77 15.58 -22.28
CA GLY A 6 3.12 15.18 -21.03
C GLY A 6 4.06 14.31 -20.17
N PRO A 7 3.71 14.03 -18.91
CA PRO A 7 4.50 13.11 -18.09
C PRO A 7 4.56 11.73 -18.77
N LYS A 8 5.76 11.33 -19.18
CA LYS A 8 6.01 10.01 -19.75
C LYS A 8 6.09 8.99 -18.62
N PHE A 9 4.99 8.26 -18.39
CA PHE A 9 4.98 7.14 -17.45
C PHE A 9 5.86 6.00 -17.95
N LYS A 10 6.36 5.16 -17.04
CA LYS A 10 7.16 3.98 -17.40
C LYS A 10 6.29 3.03 -18.23
N GLU A 11 6.78 2.61 -19.40
CA GLU A 11 6.08 1.64 -20.23
C GLU A 11 6.11 0.26 -19.55
N ALA A 12 4.97 -0.43 -19.60
CA ALA A 12 4.85 -1.77 -19.05
C ALA A 12 5.73 -2.75 -19.84
N VAL A 13 6.52 -3.53 -19.11
CA VAL A 13 7.31 -4.64 -19.65
C VAL A 13 6.73 -5.92 -19.08
N TYR A 14 6.29 -6.82 -19.95
CA TYR A 14 5.64 -8.06 -19.55
C TYR A 14 6.67 -9.16 -19.39
N ILE A 15 6.77 -9.70 -18.17
CA ILE A 15 7.60 -10.85 -17.85
C ILE A 15 6.77 -12.13 -17.87
N GLU A 16 7.42 -13.24 -18.21
CA GLU A 16 6.81 -14.56 -18.08
C GLU A 16 6.59 -14.88 -16.60
N SER A 17 5.41 -15.42 -16.29
CA SER A 17 5.02 -15.79 -14.93
C SER A 17 5.27 -17.26 -14.69
N GLU A 18 5.76 -17.61 -13.50
CA GLU A 18 5.92 -19.00 -13.07
C GLU A 18 4.57 -19.70 -12.76
N LEU A 19 3.50 -18.92 -12.60
CA LEU A 19 2.15 -19.39 -12.31
C LEU A 19 1.20 -19.15 -13.50
N GLU A 20 0.42 -20.18 -13.82
CA GLU A 20 -0.49 -20.20 -14.98
C GLU A 20 -1.59 -19.13 -14.87
N GLU A 21 -2.19 -18.98 -13.67
CA GLU A 21 -3.25 -18.00 -13.41
C GLU A 21 -2.80 -16.53 -13.56
N TYR A 22 -1.48 -16.28 -13.57
CA TYR A 22 -0.88 -14.95 -13.70
C TYR A 22 -0.39 -14.67 -15.12
N ALA A 23 -0.04 -15.72 -15.88
CA ALA A 23 0.64 -15.61 -17.16
C ALA A 23 -0.17 -14.85 -18.23
N ASP A 24 -1.50 -15.01 -18.25
CA ASP A 24 -2.33 -14.35 -19.27
C ASP A 24 -2.73 -12.90 -18.93
N ASN A 25 -2.42 -12.41 -17.73
CA ASN A 25 -2.90 -11.09 -17.30
C ASN A 25 -1.83 -10.00 -17.46
N PRO A 26 -2.04 -9.00 -18.34
CA PRO A 26 -1.10 -7.87 -18.52
C PRO A 26 -0.82 -7.06 -17.25
N LEU A 27 -1.81 -6.93 -16.36
CA LEU A 27 -1.65 -6.16 -15.11
C LEU A 27 -0.82 -6.93 -14.07
N ILE A 28 -0.68 -8.25 -14.20
CA ILE A 28 0.15 -9.08 -13.32
C ILE A 28 1.55 -9.25 -13.91
N SER A 29 1.63 -9.64 -15.18
CA SER A 29 2.90 -9.83 -15.90
C SER A 29 3.73 -8.55 -16.03
N ALA A 30 3.16 -7.36 -15.84
CA ALA A 30 3.93 -6.12 -15.80
C ALA A 30 4.54 -5.77 -14.43
N LEU A 31 4.20 -6.53 -13.38
CA LEU A 31 4.76 -6.32 -12.03
C LEU A 31 6.18 -6.90 -11.93
N PRO A 32 7.01 -6.44 -10.97
CA PRO A 32 8.29 -7.06 -10.68
C PRO A 32 8.12 -8.56 -10.36
N PRO A 33 9.13 -9.43 -10.63
CA PRO A 33 9.07 -10.84 -10.28
C PRO A 33 8.71 -11.10 -8.81
N ILE A 34 8.15 -12.27 -8.52
CA ILE A 34 7.90 -12.68 -7.14
C ILE A 34 9.26 -12.91 -6.47
N MET A 35 9.58 -12.10 -5.47
CA MET A 35 10.86 -12.17 -4.79
C MET A 35 10.93 -13.41 -3.89
N SER A 36 12.05 -14.12 -3.94
CA SER A 36 12.45 -15.08 -2.92
C SER A 36 12.82 -14.36 -1.61
N PRO A 37 12.80 -15.05 -0.45
CA PRO A 37 13.22 -14.45 0.82
C PRO A 37 14.60 -13.78 0.78
N ILE A 38 15.56 -14.36 0.03
CA ILE A 38 16.91 -13.82 -0.11
C ILE A 38 16.89 -12.49 -0.88
N GLU A 39 16.12 -12.41 -1.97
CA GLU A 39 15.98 -11.18 -2.76
C GLU A 39 15.31 -10.08 -1.95
N VAL A 40 14.29 -10.40 -1.13
CA VAL A 40 13.68 -9.43 -0.21
C VAL A 40 14.71 -8.89 0.78
N VAL A 41 15.55 -9.76 1.37
CA VAL A 41 16.63 -9.33 2.27
C VAL A 41 17.62 -8.42 1.54
N GLN A 42 18.04 -8.77 0.33
CA GLN A 42 18.98 -7.97 -0.45
C GLN A 42 18.40 -6.61 -0.82
N GLN A 43 17.15 -6.58 -1.28
CA GLN A 43 16.46 -5.37 -1.73
C GLN A 43 16.18 -4.39 -0.59
N LEU A 44 15.86 -4.90 0.60
CA LEU A 44 15.54 -4.08 1.77
C LEU A 44 16.75 -3.69 2.60
N SER A 45 17.82 -4.48 2.56
CA SER A 45 19.02 -4.23 3.39
C SER A 45 19.66 -2.89 3.05
N ARG A 46 19.86 -2.07 4.08
CA ARG A 46 20.61 -0.82 3.97
C ARG A 46 21.67 -0.77 5.06
N ARG A 47 22.89 -0.41 4.70
CA ARG A 47 23.99 -0.18 5.63
C ARG A 47 24.52 1.24 5.41
N PRO A 48 24.82 2.00 6.47
CA PRO A 48 25.34 3.35 6.32
C PRO A 48 26.75 3.30 5.74
N THR A 49 27.14 4.38 5.06
CA THR A 49 28.56 4.60 4.80
C THR A 49 29.29 4.81 6.12
N PHE A 50 30.30 3.97 6.36
CA PHE A 50 31.18 4.05 7.51
C PHE A 50 32.62 4.04 7.03
N LYS A 51 33.35 5.12 7.30
CA LYS A 51 34.76 5.28 6.96
C LYS A 51 35.54 5.34 8.26
N LYS A 52 36.60 4.52 8.39
CA LYS A 52 37.38 4.44 9.64
C LYS A 52 38.00 5.79 10.02
N GLU A 53 38.34 6.60 9.02
CA GLU A 53 38.89 7.95 9.20
C GLU A 53 37.90 8.88 9.90
N GLU A 54 36.59 8.61 9.82
CA GLU A 54 35.56 9.40 10.49
C GLU A 54 35.60 9.28 12.01
N ILE A 55 36.27 8.27 12.56
CA ILE A 55 36.50 8.10 14.01
C ILE A 55 37.38 9.23 14.56
N GLU A 56 38.28 9.78 13.74
CA GLU A 56 39.18 10.86 14.15
C GLU A 56 38.56 12.26 14.02
N LEU A 57 37.37 12.38 13.43
CA LEU A 57 36.65 13.66 13.37
C LEU A 57 36.35 14.19 14.78
N GLY A 58 36.15 15.51 14.88
CA GLY A 58 35.71 16.16 16.11
C GLY A 58 34.40 15.54 16.62
N GLY A 59 34.24 15.43 17.95
CA GLY A 59 33.09 14.76 18.56
C GLY A 59 31.73 15.31 18.10
N HIS A 60 31.64 16.63 17.94
CA HIS A 60 30.44 17.31 17.40
C HIS A 60 30.10 16.87 15.97
N ILE A 61 31.09 16.54 15.13
CA ILE A 61 30.87 16.00 13.77
C ILE A 61 30.50 14.52 13.82
N ARG A 62 31.14 13.72 14.69
CA ARG A 62 30.84 12.28 14.80
C ARG A 62 29.39 12.00 15.18
N VAL A 63 28.76 12.87 15.99
CA VAL A 63 27.32 12.77 16.28
C VAL A 63 26.48 12.83 15.01
N HIS A 64 26.85 13.67 14.03
CA HIS A 64 26.18 13.68 12.73
C HIS A 64 26.48 12.42 11.90
N ALA A 65 27.67 11.84 12.01
CA ALA A 65 27.99 10.57 11.37
C ALA A 65 27.15 9.41 11.96
N ILE A 66 27.03 9.33 13.29
CA ILE A 66 26.15 8.39 14.00
C ILE A 66 24.70 8.52 13.53
N SER A 67 24.23 9.75 13.29
CA SER A 67 22.87 9.98 12.82
C SER A 67 22.54 9.28 11.49
N ARG A 68 23.55 8.89 10.68
CA ARG A 68 23.35 8.08 9.47
C ARG A 68 22.67 6.75 9.76
N LEU A 69 22.88 6.17 10.95
CA LEU A 69 22.19 4.94 11.37
C LEU A 69 20.68 5.09 11.29
N THR A 70 20.14 6.24 11.72
CA THR A 70 18.69 6.49 11.69
C THR A 70 18.08 6.54 10.28
N ARG A 71 18.89 6.77 9.24
CA ARG A 71 18.41 6.97 7.86
C ARG A 71 18.82 5.85 6.90
N SER A 72 19.97 5.23 7.15
CA SER A 72 20.67 4.34 6.20
C SER A 72 20.98 2.97 6.76
N PHE A 73 20.51 2.65 7.97
CA PHE A 73 20.61 1.31 8.54
C PHE A 73 19.23 0.65 8.57
N PHE A 74 19.12 -0.50 7.90
CA PHE A 74 17.90 -1.31 7.89
C PHE A 74 18.29 -2.77 7.72
N VAL A 75 18.02 -3.58 8.73
CA VAL A 75 18.24 -5.03 8.72
C VAL A 75 16.87 -5.69 8.61
N PRO A 76 16.53 -6.31 7.47
CA PRO A 76 15.28 -7.02 7.29
C PRO A 76 15.13 -8.12 8.34
N GLN A 77 13.89 -8.37 8.74
CA GLN A 77 13.50 -9.32 9.78
C GLN A 77 12.40 -10.20 9.24
N THR A 78 12.11 -11.33 9.88
CA THR A 78 11.05 -12.27 9.46
C THR A 78 9.70 -11.58 9.21
N VAL A 79 9.32 -10.59 10.04
CA VAL A 79 8.08 -9.81 9.85
C VAL A 79 8.05 -9.01 8.54
N HIS A 80 9.21 -8.56 8.05
CA HIS A 80 9.34 -7.85 6.78
C HIS A 80 9.14 -8.80 5.59
N LEU A 81 9.67 -10.03 5.68
CA LEU A 81 9.46 -11.07 4.67
C LEU A 81 7.99 -11.48 4.59
N LEU A 82 7.35 -11.67 5.75
CA LEU A 82 5.93 -11.97 5.82
C LEU A 82 5.07 -10.82 5.25
N LEU A 83 5.44 -9.57 5.52
CA LEU A 83 4.75 -8.41 4.95
C LEU A 83 4.92 -8.35 3.44
N GLU A 84 6.13 -8.58 2.91
CA GLU A 84 6.38 -8.62 1.46
C GLU A 84 5.49 -9.64 0.78
N GLN A 85 5.50 -10.88 1.28
CA GLN A 85 4.73 -11.99 0.72
C GLN A 85 3.24 -11.64 0.62
N LYS A 86 2.69 -11.05 1.69
CA LYS A 86 1.27 -10.65 1.73
C LYS A 86 0.97 -9.49 0.80
N LEU A 87 1.83 -8.46 0.74
CA LEU A 87 1.63 -7.34 -0.19
C LEU A 87 1.70 -7.81 -1.66
N SER A 88 2.65 -8.69 -1.97
CA SER A 88 2.80 -9.31 -3.29
C SER A 88 1.55 -10.09 -3.70
N GLN A 89 1.02 -10.92 -2.80
CA GLN A 89 -0.23 -11.65 -3.02
C GLN A 89 -1.43 -10.71 -3.19
N LEU A 90 -1.59 -9.72 -2.32
CA LEU A 90 -2.70 -8.77 -2.37
C LEU A 90 -2.76 -7.98 -3.68
N ILE A 91 -1.61 -7.49 -4.17
CA ILE A 91 -1.54 -6.74 -5.42
C ILE A 91 -1.89 -7.66 -6.60
N ARG A 92 -1.34 -8.87 -6.66
CA ARG A 92 -1.60 -9.79 -7.79
C ARG A 92 -3.03 -10.31 -7.80
N LYS A 93 -3.56 -10.68 -6.63
CA LYS A 93 -4.93 -11.20 -6.49
C LYS A 93 -5.99 -10.18 -6.87
N SER A 94 -5.78 -8.90 -6.60
CA SER A 94 -6.74 -7.87 -7.05
C SER A 94 -6.80 -7.74 -8.56
N TYR A 95 -5.78 -8.20 -9.29
CA TYR A 95 -5.78 -8.19 -10.74
C TYR A 95 -6.35 -9.46 -11.38
N LEU A 96 -6.44 -10.60 -10.68
CA LEU A 96 -6.94 -11.86 -11.25
C LEU A 96 -8.31 -11.70 -11.95
N GLY A 97 -9.27 -11.03 -11.31
CA GLY A 97 -10.59 -10.73 -11.89
C GLY A 97 -10.61 -9.56 -12.88
N ARG A 98 -9.44 -8.95 -13.17
CA ARG A 98 -9.27 -7.72 -13.95
C ARG A 98 -8.24 -7.92 -15.06
N ASN A 99 -8.62 -8.64 -16.11
CA ASN A 99 -7.75 -8.88 -17.27
C ASN A 99 -8.15 -8.03 -18.50
N PRO A 100 -7.36 -6.99 -18.87
CA PRO A 100 -7.58 -6.17 -20.06
C PRO A 100 -7.72 -6.92 -21.40
N LYS A 101 -7.17 -8.14 -21.53
CA LYS A 101 -7.30 -8.96 -22.74
C LYS A 101 -8.71 -9.50 -22.95
N HIS A 102 -9.47 -9.72 -21.88
CA HIS A 102 -10.74 -10.41 -21.96
C HIS A 102 -11.92 -9.43 -22.14
N ALA A 103 -12.85 -9.78 -23.02
CA ALA A 103 -14.08 -9.01 -23.20
C ALA A 103 -14.94 -8.93 -21.92
N ALA A 104 -14.91 -9.99 -21.10
CA ALA A 104 -15.57 -10.06 -19.80
C ALA A 104 -15.12 -8.91 -18.87
N PHE A 105 -13.86 -8.49 -18.93
CA PHE A 105 -13.39 -7.36 -18.14
C PHE A 105 -14.04 -6.04 -18.58
N LYS A 106 -14.22 -5.80 -19.88
CA LYS A 106 -14.92 -4.60 -20.37
C LYS A 106 -16.39 -4.57 -19.95
N GLN A 107 -17.06 -5.73 -19.95
CA GLN A 107 -18.44 -5.86 -19.47
C GLN A 107 -18.51 -5.55 -17.97
N LYS A 108 -17.65 -6.19 -17.17
CA LYS A 108 -17.52 -5.95 -15.73
C LYS A 108 -17.22 -4.49 -15.41
N LEU A 109 -16.30 -3.85 -16.15
CA LEU A 109 -16.00 -2.42 -15.99
C LEU A 109 -17.26 -1.55 -16.13
N ASN A 110 -18.11 -1.84 -17.13
CA ASN A 110 -19.35 -1.10 -17.35
C ASN A 110 -20.38 -1.38 -16.24
N GLU A 111 -20.51 -2.63 -15.81
CA GLU A 111 -21.40 -3.03 -14.70
C GLU A 111 -21.00 -2.36 -13.38
N VAL A 112 -19.72 -2.45 -13.01
CA VAL A 112 -19.17 -1.80 -11.82
C VAL A 112 -19.36 -0.28 -11.91
N LYS A 113 -19.11 0.32 -13.08
CA LYS A 113 -19.36 1.76 -13.29
C LYS A 113 -20.83 2.12 -13.13
N ASN A 114 -21.75 1.28 -13.59
CA ASN A 114 -23.19 1.48 -13.42
C ASN A 114 -23.59 1.38 -11.94
N ILE A 115 -23.02 0.44 -11.18
CA ILE A 115 -23.23 0.33 -9.73
C ILE A 115 -22.74 1.60 -9.04
N ILE A 116 -21.49 2.01 -9.31
CA ILE A 116 -20.88 3.21 -8.73
C ILE A 116 -21.68 4.48 -9.03
N THR A 117 -22.26 4.58 -10.23
CA THR A 117 -22.98 5.78 -10.66
C THR A 117 -24.41 5.84 -10.10
N ASN A 118 -25.10 4.70 -10.04
CA ASN A 118 -26.53 4.66 -9.75
C ASN A 118 -26.88 4.24 -8.31
N GLN A 119 -25.93 3.70 -7.55
CA GLN A 119 -26.18 3.25 -6.18
C GLN A 119 -25.45 4.11 -5.14
N ASP A 120 -26.04 4.22 -3.95
CA ASP A 120 -25.35 4.80 -2.80
C ASP A 120 -24.43 3.76 -2.18
N LEU A 121 -23.13 3.87 -2.47
CA LEU A 121 -22.11 2.97 -1.94
C LEU A 121 -21.98 3.01 -0.41
N THR A 122 -22.57 4.00 0.27
CA THR A 122 -22.60 4.04 1.73
C THR A 122 -23.60 3.07 2.34
N THR A 123 -24.57 2.59 1.56
CA THR A 123 -25.63 1.66 1.98
C THR A 123 -25.79 0.48 1.02
N TYR A 124 -24.85 0.27 0.10
CA TYR A 124 -24.89 -0.81 -0.87
C TYR A 124 -24.95 -2.17 -0.18
N VAL A 125 -25.87 -3.03 -0.63
CA VAL A 125 -25.97 -4.40 -0.15
C VAL A 125 -25.09 -5.29 -1.02
N HIS A 126 -24.13 -5.94 -0.40
CA HIS A 126 -23.23 -6.86 -1.09
C HIS A 126 -23.90 -8.22 -1.25
N ASP A 127 -24.12 -8.63 -2.49
CA ASP A 127 -24.33 -10.05 -2.79
C ASP A 127 -23.08 -10.84 -2.42
N VAL A 128 -23.23 -12.16 -2.18
CA VAL A 128 -22.08 -13.05 -1.99
C VAL A 128 -21.37 -13.15 -3.34
N VAL A 129 -20.32 -12.35 -3.52
CA VAL A 129 -19.47 -12.34 -4.71
C VAL A 129 -18.13 -12.96 -4.35
N ASP A 130 -17.68 -13.93 -5.15
CA ASP A 130 -16.33 -14.50 -5.07
C ASP A 130 -15.31 -13.51 -5.65
N SER A 131 -15.02 -12.44 -4.91
CA SER A 131 -13.94 -11.50 -5.25
C SER A 131 -12.58 -12.13 -4.96
N THR A 132 -11.64 -12.00 -5.90
CA THR A 132 -10.25 -12.42 -5.69
C THR A 132 -9.48 -11.42 -4.83
N ALA A 133 -9.91 -10.15 -4.78
CA ALA A 133 -9.28 -9.13 -3.95
C ALA A 133 -9.53 -9.39 -2.46
N SER A 134 -8.57 -8.98 -1.63
CA SER A 134 -8.55 -9.31 -0.20
C SER A 134 -8.14 -8.10 0.63
N SER A 135 -8.31 -8.20 1.95
CA SER A 135 -7.86 -7.17 2.87
C SER A 135 -7.04 -7.73 4.02
N MET A 136 -6.06 -6.95 4.48
CA MET A 136 -5.27 -7.25 5.66
C MET A 136 -5.15 -6.04 6.58
N ALA A 137 -4.76 -6.30 7.82
CA ALA A 137 -4.49 -5.26 8.80
C ALA A 137 -3.08 -5.43 9.38
N ILE A 138 -2.37 -4.31 9.56
CA ILE A 138 -1.08 -4.22 10.25
C ILE A 138 -1.28 -3.46 11.54
N SER A 139 -1.28 -4.20 12.65
CA SER A 139 -1.64 -3.69 13.97
C SER A 139 -0.42 -3.60 14.87
N GLY A 140 -0.16 -2.44 15.47
CA GLY A 140 0.96 -2.29 16.39
C GLY A 140 1.05 -0.90 17.00
N ILE A 141 1.90 -0.73 18.02
CA ILE A 141 2.09 0.56 18.68
C ILE A 141 2.66 1.61 17.71
N SER A 142 2.41 2.89 17.99
CA SER A 142 3.01 3.99 17.20
C SER A 142 4.53 3.97 17.34
N GLY A 143 5.24 4.32 16.25
CA GLY A 143 6.71 4.28 16.21
C GLY A 143 7.34 2.89 16.04
N ALA A 144 6.56 1.79 15.98
CA ALA A 144 7.10 0.44 15.83
C ALA A 144 7.70 0.10 14.44
N GLY A 145 7.63 1.03 13.48
CA GLY A 145 8.20 0.85 12.13
C GLY A 145 7.24 0.30 11.05
N LYS A 146 5.95 0.10 11.36
CA LYS A 146 4.90 -0.38 10.42
C LYS A 146 4.91 0.37 9.09
N SER A 147 4.79 1.69 9.15
CA SER A 147 4.70 2.58 8.00
C SER A 147 6.01 2.60 7.21
N THR A 148 7.16 2.60 7.90
CA THR A 148 8.49 2.55 7.28
C THR A 148 8.70 1.25 6.51
N ALA A 149 8.39 0.11 7.12
CA ALA A 149 8.49 -1.19 6.47
C ALA A 149 7.58 -1.30 5.25
N THR A 150 6.32 -0.90 5.39
CA THR A 150 5.36 -0.89 4.29
C THR A 150 5.84 0.01 3.15
N ASN A 151 6.31 1.23 3.45
CA ASN A 151 6.83 2.13 2.44
C ASN A 151 8.07 1.56 1.72
N ASN A 152 9.00 0.94 2.45
CA ASN A 152 10.19 0.34 1.84
C ASN A 152 9.80 -0.75 0.84
N LEU A 153 8.83 -1.59 1.18
CA LEU A 153 8.33 -2.66 0.33
C LEU A 153 7.51 -2.15 -0.86
N LEU A 154 6.57 -1.23 -0.65
CA LEU A 154 5.80 -0.65 -1.75
C LEU A 154 6.70 0.05 -2.79
N ASN A 155 7.81 0.64 -2.35
CA ASN A 155 8.77 1.28 -3.25
C ASN A 155 9.61 0.28 -4.08
N THR A 156 9.45 -1.04 -3.91
CA THR A 156 10.02 -2.03 -4.86
C THR A 156 9.17 -2.18 -6.12
N TYR A 157 7.92 -1.72 -6.09
CA TYR A 157 7.01 -1.69 -7.23
C TYR A 157 7.06 -0.33 -7.92
N ASP A 158 6.95 -0.32 -9.25
CA ASP A 158 6.77 0.91 -10.00
C ASP A 158 5.50 1.65 -9.54
N ARG A 159 5.59 2.98 -9.50
CA ARG A 159 4.47 3.81 -9.03
C ARG A 159 3.31 3.85 -10.01
N VAL A 160 3.63 3.84 -11.31
CA VAL A 160 2.68 3.87 -12.42
C VAL A 160 3.30 3.11 -13.60
N LEU A 161 2.52 2.26 -14.24
CA LEU A 161 2.88 1.56 -15.47
C LEU A 161 1.88 1.97 -16.56
N TYR A 162 2.38 2.29 -17.75
CA TYR A 162 1.55 2.56 -18.92
C TYR A 162 1.55 1.38 -19.87
N HIS A 163 0.36 0.82 -20.09
CA HIS A 163 0.15 -0.26 -21.02
C HIS A 163 -0.28 0.29 -22.37
N HIS A 164 0.68 0.45 -23.29
CA HIS A 164 0.42 1.06 -24.59
C HIS A 164 -0.66 0.34 -25.41
N GLU A 165 -0.63 -1.01 -25.41
CA GLU A 165 -1.61 -1.85 -26.14
C GLU A 165 -3.04 -1.71 -25.62
N TYR A 166 -3.20 -1.53 -24.31
CA TYR A 166 -4.51 -1.50 -23.66
C TYR A 166 -5.00 -0.07 -23.35
N HIS A 167 -4.14 0.94 -23.54
CA HIS A 167 -4.35 2.33 -23.14
C HIS A 167 -4.76 2.50 -21.66
N ILE A 168 -4.11 1.72 -20.79
CA ILE A 168 -4.37 1.71 -19.34
C ILE A 168 -3.17 2.28 -18.61
N LEU A 169 -3.45 3.16 -17.64
CA LEU A 169 -2.51 3.49 -16.57
C LEU A 169 -2.79 2.56 -15.41
N GLN A 170 -1.80 1.74 -15.06
CA GLN A 170 -1.84 0.88 -13.89
C GLN A 170 -1.13 1.55 -12.73
N VAL A 171 -1.80 1.56 -11.58
CA VAL A 171 -1.22 1.99 -10.31
C VAL A 171 -1.18 0.79 -9.37
N PRO A 172 -0.04 0.07 -9.26
CA PRO A 172 0.04 -1.16 -8.47
C PRO A 172 -0.43 -1.00 -7.02
N TRP A 173 -0.11 0.14 -6.41
CA TRP A 173 -0.52 0.48 -5.05
C TRP A 173 -0.68 1.99 -4.89
N ILE A 174 -1.57 2.47 -4.03
CA ILE A 174 -1.63 3.84 -3.52
C ILE A 174 -1.69 3.83 -2.00
N LYS A 175 -0.96 4.75 -1.37
CA LYS A 175 -0.96 4.90 0.08
C LYS A 175 -1.55 6.26 0.45
N VAL A 176 -2.44 6.26 1.43
CA VAL A 176 -3.11 7.45 1.95
C VAL A 176 -3.04 7.41 3.47
N ASP A 177 -2.54 8.49 4.07
CA ASP A 177 -2.52 8.63 5.53
C ASP A 177 -3.84 9.29 5.97
N CYS A 178 -4.48 8.75 7.01
CA CYS A 178 -5.68 9.34 7.59
C CYS A 178 -5.32 10.63 8.34
N PRO A 179 -5.95 11.77 8.00
CA PRO A 179 -5.68 13.02 8.70
C PRO A 179 -6.17 12.94 10.15
N TYR A 180 -5.53 13.71 11.04
CA TYR A 180 -5.90 13.76 12.46
C TYR A 180 -7.35 14.25 12.65
N ASP A 181 -8.14 13.52 13.44
CA ASP A 181 -9.58 13.70 13.59
C ASP A 181 -10.36 13.65 12.25
N GLY A 182 -9.81 12.90 11.29
CA GLY A 182 -10.23 12.90 9.89
C GLY A 182 -11.60 12.28 9.66
N SER A 183 -12.44 13.00 8.94
CA SER A 183 -13.70 12.51 8.39
C SER A 183 -13.48 11.67 7.12
N LEU A 184 -14.52 10.93 6.72
CA LEU A 184 -14.50 10.17 5.46
C LEU A 184 -14.33 11.08 4.22
N ALA A 185 -14.79 12.32 4.29
CA ALA A 185 -14.62 13.31 3.22
C ALA A 185 -13.15 13.72 3.07
N GLU A 186 -12.49 13.98 4.20
CA GLU A 186 -11.06 14.32 4.23
C GLU A 186 -10.20 13.13 3.80
N PHE A 187 -10.59 11.89 4.14
CA PHE A 187 -9.95 10.70 3.57
C PHE A 187 -10.04 10.66 2.04
N CYS A 188 -11.24 10.87 1.48
CA CYS A 188 -11.43 10.90 0.02
C CYS A 188 -10.62 12.02 -0.64
N GLU A 189 -10.54 13.19 0.01
CA GLU A 189 -9.70 14.30 -0.46
C GLU A 189 -8.22 13.95 -0.45
N SER A 190 -7.71 13.33 0.62
CA SER A 190 -6.34 12.82 0.71
C SER A 190 -6.04 11.78 -0.36
N PHE A 191 -7.00 10.91 -0.68
CA PHE A 191 -6.88 9.97 -1.81
C PHE A 191 -6.73 10.71 -3.15
N PHE A 192 -7.58 11.71 -3.42
CA PHE A 192 -7.48 12.50 -4.65
C PHE A 192 -6.13 13.23 -4.75
N ILE A 193 -5.63 13.78 -3.64
CA ILE A 193 -4.31 14.43 -3.58
C ILE A 193 -3.19 13.42 -3.88
N ALA A 194 -3.25 12.23 -3.28
CA ALA A 194 -2.24 11.19 -3.48
C ALA A 194 -2.20 10.74 -4.94
N LEU A 195 -3.38 10.58 -5.57
CA LEU A 195 -3.48 10.21 -6.97
C LEU A 195 -3.05 11.34 -7.91
N ASP A 196 -3.44 12.59 -7.62
CA ASP A 196 -3.03 13.77 -8.39
C ASP A 196 -1.52 13.93 -8.43
N LYS A 197 -0.84 13.76 -7.29
CA LYS A 197 0.63 13.79 -7.22
C LYS A 197 1.27 12.69 -8.05
N ARG A 198 0.62 11.54 -8.18
CA ARG A 198 1.16 10.38 -8.88
C ARG A 198 0.94 10.46 -10.39
N LEU A 199 -0.23 10.92 -10.81
CA LEU A 199 -0.65 10.93 -12.21
C LEU A 199 -0.56 12.32 -12.86
N ASN A 200 -0.17 13.34 -12.10
CA ASN A 200 -0.17 14.74 -12.51
C ASN A 200 -1.57 15.19 -13.01
N THR A 201 -2.60 14.87 -12.23
CA THR A 201 -4.01 15.19 -12.51
C THR A 201 -4.55 16.27 -11.56
N ASN A 202 -5.84 16.59 -11.68
CA ASN A 202 -6.53 17.60 -10.86
C ASN A 202 -7.85 17.09 -10.24
N TYR A 203 -7.91 15.80 -9.92
CA TYR A 203 -9.07 15.12 -9.33
C TYR A 203 -9.53 15.75 -8.03
N ARG A 204 -8.62 16.22 -7.17
CA ARG A 204 -9.01 16.90 -5.94
C ARG A 204 -9.88 18.11 -6.28
N LYS A 205 -9.38 19.01 -7.12
CA LYS A 205 -10.14 20.21 -7.54
C LYS A 205 -11.45 19.83 -8.22
N LYS A 206 -11.44 18.83 -9.11
CA LYS A 206 -12.61 18.36 -9.85
C LYS A 206 -13.70 17.80 -8.94
N TYR A 207 -13.33 16.98 -7.96
CA TYR A 207 -14.26 16.17 -7.16
C TYR A 207 -14.53 16.73 -5.76
N THR A 208 -13.94 17.87 -5.39
CA THR A 208 -14.32 18.60 -4.17
C THR A 208 -15.00 19.94 -4.47
N SER A 209 -14.98 20.40 -5.73
CA SER A 209 -15.69 21.60 -6.15
C SER A 209 -17.19 21.49 -5.84
N GLY A 210 -17.78 22.55 -5.30
CA GLY A 210 -19.22 22.61 -5.02
C GLY A 210 -19.68 21.86 -3.76
N LYS A 211 -18.76 21.44 -2.88
CA LYS A 211 -19.06 20.72 -1.62
C LYS A 211 -19.93 19.47 -1.84
N PRO A 212 -19.43 18.47 -2.59
CA PRO A 212 -20.21 17.29 -2.91
C PRO A 212 -20.56 16.47 -1.67
N ARG A 213 -21.63 15.69 -1.79
CA ARG A 213 -22.01 14.72 -0.76
C ARG A 213 -20.94 13.65 -0.63
N ILE A 214 -20.77 13.12 0.58
CA ILE A 214 -19.77 12.08 0.85
C ILE A 214 -19.93 10.83 -0.03
N GLY A 215 -21.17 10.40 -0.29
CA GLY A 215 -21.44 9.27 -1.19
C GLY A 215 -20.91 9.51 -2.60
N GLN A 216 -20.98 10.74 -3.11
CA GLN A 216 -20.41 11.09 -4.42
C GLN A 216 -18.87 11.04 -4.40
N MET A 217 -18.24 11.48 -3.32
CA MET A 217 -16.78 11.40 -3.19
C MET A 217 -16.30 9.95 -3.15
N ILE A 218 -17.00 9.10 -2.39
CA ILE A 218 -16.75 7.65 -2.32
C ILE A 218 -16.91 7.00 -3.70
N ALA A 219 -18.00 7.31 -4.42
CA ALA A 219 -18.21 6.82 -5.78
C ALA A 219 -17.08 7.26 -6.72
N ASN A 220 -16.61 8.50 -6.60
CA ASN A 220 -15.49 9.00 -7.39
C ASN A 220 -14.19 8.25 -7.05
N VAL A 221 -13.90 7.97 -5.78
CA VAL A 221 -12.73 7.15 -5.38
C VAL A 221 -12.82 5.75 -5.99
N ALA A 222 -13.97 5.08 -5.86
CA ALA A 222 -14.21 3.76 -6.44
C ALA A 222 -14.02 3.76 -7.98
N ASN A 223 -14.54 4.77 -8.67
CA ASN A 223 -14.36 4.91 -10.11
C ASN A 223 -12.88 5.16 -10.49
N LEU A 224 -12.15 5.98 -9.71
CA LEU A 224 -10.73 6.22 -9.95
C LEU A 224 -9.89 4.95 -9.74
N CYS A 225 -10.21 4.16 -8.72
CA CYS A 225 -9.64 2.83 -8.50
C CYS A 225 -9.82 1.90 -9.71
N LEU A 226 -11.01 1.96 -10.33
CA LEU A 226 -11.34 1.18 -11.49
C LEU A 226 -10.55 1.62 -12.73
N ILE A 227 -10.62 2.91 -13.10
CA ILE A 227 -10.05 3.42 -14.36
C ILE A 227 -8.52 3.45 -14.37
N HIS A 228 -7.87 3.61 -13.22
CA HIS A 228 -6.40 3.66 -13.09
C HIS A 228 -5.81 2.31 -12.67
N ALA A 229 -6.57 1.23 -12.89
CA ALA A 229 -6.15 -0.13 -12.56
C ALA A 229 -5.46 -0.23 -11.18
N ILE A 230 -6.05 0.40 -10.15
CA ILE A 230 -5.43 0.46 -8.81
C ILE A 230 -5.49 -0.94 -8.18
N GLY A 231 -4.33 -1.52 -7.86
CA GLY A 231 -4.26 -2.88 -7.32
C GLY A 231 -4.44 -2.94 -5.80
N LEU A 232 -3.82 -2.01 -5.09
CA LEU A 232 -3.81 -1.98 -3.62
C LEU A 232 -4.02 -0.56 -3.09
N VAL A 233 -4.90 -0.40 -2.09
CA VAL A 233 -5.03 0.84 -1.31
C VAL A 233 -4.53 0.58 0.12
N VAL A 234 -3.45 1.26 0.50
CA VAL A 234 -2.93 1.26 1.87
C VAL A 234 -3.45 2.49 2.60
N ILE A 235 -4.16 2.26 3.69
CA ILE A 235 -4.71 3.31 4.56
C ILE A 235 -3.92 3.29 5.86
N ASP A 236 -3.07 4.29 6.05
CA ASP A 236 -2.18 4.39 7.22
C ASP A 236 -2.71 5.38 8.26
N GLU A 237 -2.20 5.27 9.48
CA GLU A 237 -2.63 6.02 10.66
C GLU A 237 -4.15 5.92 10.89
N PHE A 238 -4.72 4.75 10.62
CA PHE A 238 -6.16 4.52 10.59
C PHE A 238 -6.87 4.89 11.90
N GLN A 239 -6.17 4.86 13.03
CA GLN A 239 -6.71 5.32 14.32
C GLN A 239 -7.09 6.81 14.36
N HIS A 240 -6.62 7.62 13.40
CA HIS A 240 -6.98 9.04 13.30
C HIS A 240 -8.33 9.29 12.64
N MET A 241 -8.95 8.26 12.06
CA MET A 241 -10.30 8.38 11.50
C MET A 241 -11.31 8.64 12.62
N ASN A 242 -12.00 9.77 12.55
CA ASN A 242 -13.12 10.07 13.42
C ASN A 242 -14.42 9.49 12.85
N LEU A 243 -14.76 8.30 13.35
CA LEU A 243 -15.91 7.53 12.87
C LEU A 243 -17.19 7.77 13.70
N ALA A 244 -17.08 8.49 14.83
CA ALA A 244 -18.17 8.73 15.77
C ALA A 244 -19.16 9.82 15.31
N LYS A 245 -18.73 10.73 14.42
CA LYS A 245 -19.62 11.73 13.82
C LYS A 245 -20.53 11.06 12.78
N SER A 246 -21.85 11.06 13.03
CA SER A 246 -22.89 10.77 12.02
C SER A 246 -22.86 9.38 11.36
N GLY A 247 -22.48 8.33 12.10
CA GLY A 247 -22.47 6.94 11.58
C GLY A 247 -21.38 6.68 10.53
N GLY A 248 -20.30 7.47 10.54
CA GLY A 248 -19.17 7.36 9.61
C GLY A 248 -18.49 5.99 9.61
N GLU A 249 -18.48 5.29 10.75
CA GLU A 249 -17.96 3.92 10.87
C GLU A 249 -18.60 2.97 9.84
N LYS A 250 -19.93 2.84 9.87
CA LYS A 250 -20.68 1.95 8.97
C LYS A 250 -20.47 2.32 7.50
N LYS A 251 -20.46 3.62 7.19
CA LYS A 251 -20.22 4.11 5.82
C LYS A 251 -18.82 3.76 5.34
N MET A 252 -17.81 3.88 6.21
CA MET A 252 -16.43 3.52 5.90
C MET A 252 -16.31 2.01 5.69
N ILE A 253 -16.88 1.19 6.58
CA ILE A 253 -16.91 -0.27 6.43
C ILE A 253 -17.54 -0.65 5.08
N ASN A 254 -18.76 -0.18 4.81
CA ASN A 254 -19.45 -0.47 3.55
C ASN A 254 -18.64 -0.03 2.33
N PHE A 255 -18.00 1.14 2.40
CA PHE A 255 -17.12 1.62 1.34
C PHE A 255 -15.91 0.68 1.11
N LEU A 256 -15.19 0.28 2.16
CA LEU A 256 -14.04 -0.61 2.03
C LEU A 256 -14.46 -1.99 1.52
N VAL A 257 -15.59 -2.53 2.01
CA VAL A 257 -16.16 -3.79 1.52
C VAL A 257 -16.56 -3.65 0.04
N THR A 258 -17.12 -2.52 -0.37
CA THR A 258 -17.41 -2.23 -1.79
C THR A 258 -16.15 -2.24 -2.64
N LEU A 259 -15.07 -1.59 -2.19
CA LEU A 259 -13.80 -1.58 -2.92
C LEU A 259 -13.25 -3.01 -3.13
N VAL A 260 -13.31 -3.86 -2.11
CA VAL A 260 -12.82 -5.24 -2.19
C VAL A 260 -13.74 -6.10 -3.04
N ASN A 261 -15.05 -6.10 -2.77
CA ASN A 261 -15.98 -7.07 -3.36
C ASN A 261 -16.51 -6.67 -4.75
N VAL A 262 -16.60 -5.37 -5.03
CA VAL A 262 -17.20 -4.85 -6.28
C VAL A 262 -16.13 -4.30 -7.21
N VAL A 263 -15.22 -3.47 -6.70
CA VAL A 263 -14.16 -2.85 -7.52
C VAL A 263 -12.93 -3.75 -7.67
N GLU A 264 -12.81 -4.79 -6.83
CA GLU A 264 -11.68 -5.71 -6.77
C GLU A 264 -10.35 -5.00 -6.57
N VAL A 265 -10.31 -4.19 -5.53
CA VAL A 265 -9.09 -3.54 -5.04
C VAL A 265 -8.76 -4.08 -3.67
N SER A 266 -7.53 -4.56 -3.52
CA SER A 266 -7.04 -5.03 -2.23
C SER A 266 -6.81 -3.88 -1.27
N ILE A 267 -6.95 -4.12 0.03
CA ILE A 267 -6.82 -3.07 1.06
C ILE A 267 -5.88 -3.50 2.18
N VAL A 268 -4.99 -2.60 2.59
CA VAL A 268 -4.19 -2.74 3.81
C VAL A 268 -4.56 -1.62 4.77
N LEU A 269 -5.00 -1.96 5.98
CA LEU A 269 -5.21 -1.00 7.06
C LEU A 269 -4.03 -1.03 8.02
N ILE A 270 -3.40 0.12 8.29
CA ILE A 270 -2.31 0.24 9.26
C ILE A 270 -2.77 1.13 10.41
N GLY A 271 -2.63 0.65 11.63
CA GLY A 271 -3.02 1.43 12.80
C GLY A 271 -2.78 0.73 14.13
N THR A 272 -3.40 1.25 15.17
CA THR A 272 -3.33 0.66 16.51
C THR A 272 -4.29 -0.54 16.65
N PRO A 273 -4.01 -1.48 17.56
CA PRO A 273 -4.89 -2.62 17.82
C PRO A 273 -6.33 -2.21 18.12
N THR A 274 -6.54 -1.12 18.87
CA THR A 274 -7.88 -0.64 19.23
C THR A 274 -8.67 -0.19 18.01
N ALA A 275 -8.07 0.59 17.11
CA ALA A 275 -8.74 1.08 15.91
C ALA A 275 -9.09 -0.05 14.94
N LEU A 276 -8.21 -1.03 14.80
CA LEU A 276 -8.40 -2.14 13.86
C LEU A 276 -9.38 -3.21 14.36
N LYS A 277 -9.58 -3.35 15.67
CA LYS A 277 -10.56 -4.30 16.26
C LYS A 277 -11.98 -4.06 15.77
N LEU A 278 -12.38 -2.79 15.61
CA LEU A 278 -13.71 -2.40 15.15
C LEU A 278 -14.00 -2.92 13.73
N PHE A 279 -12.98 -2.89 12.87
CA PHE A 279 -13.09 -3.32 11.48
C PHE A 279 -12.84 -4.81 11.31
N ALA A 280 -12.10 -5.42 12.24
CA ALA A 280 -11.87 -6.85 12.22
C ALA A 280 -13.19 -7.64 12.25
N SER A 281 -14.21 -7.24 13.02
CA SER A 281 -15.48 -7.98 13.08
C SER A 281 -16.24 -8.00 11.75
N GLU A 282 -16.16 -6.94 10.95
CA GLU A 282 -16.90 -6.74 9.68
C GLU A 282 -16.15 -7.30 8.47
N PHE A 283 -14.81 -7.24 8.47
CA PHE A 283 -13.97 -7.96 7.50
C PHE A 283 -13.95 -9.49 7.70
N ARG A 284 -14.81 -10.05 8.56
CA ARG A 284 -14.93 -11.51 8.77
C ARG A 284 -15.34 -12.28 7.52
N GLN A 285 -15.90 -11.62 6.49
CA GLN A 285 -16.20 -12.27 5.20
C GLN A 285 -14.97 -12.26 4.28
N ALA A 286 -14.26 -11.12 4.16
CA ALA A 286 -13.02 -11.00 3.37
C ALA A 286 -11.89 -11.91 3.88
N ARG A 287 -11.80 -12.15 5.20
CA ARG A 287 -10.78 -13.04 5.78
C ARG A 287 -11.01 -14.54 5.54
N ARG A 288 -12.23 -14.97 5.18
CA ARG A 288 -12.57 -16.40 5.07
C ARG A 288 -12.01 -17.06 3.80
N ALA A 289 -11.70 -16.27 2.77
CA ALA A 289 -11.24 -16.80 1.48
C ALA A 289 -9.71 -16.79 1.30
N SER A 290 -8.95 -15.94 2.01
CA SER A 290 -7.56 -15.62 1.59
C SER A 290 -6.43 -16.10 2.49
N GLY A 291 -6.65 -16.53 3.74
CA GLY A 291 -5.55 -16.93 4.65
C GLY A 291 -4.51 -15.82 4.94
N GLU A 292 -4.73 -14.61 4.42
CA GLU A 292 -3.74 -13.54 4.43
C GLU A 292 -3.64 -12.82 5.78
N GLY A 293 -4.58 -13.04 6.69
CA GLY A 293 -4.45 -12.69 8.12
C GLY A 293 -4.11 -11.22 8.42
N SER A 294 -4.01 -10.90 9.71
CA SER A 294 -3.46 -9.62 10.17
C SER A 294 -2.01 -9.81 10.61
N ILE A 295 -1.14 -8.85 10.33
CA ILE A 295 0.20 -8.80 10.93
C ILE A 295 0.11 -8.04 12.25
N VAL A 296 0.54 -8.67 13.34
CA VAL A 296 0.82 -7.97 14.60
C VAL A 296 2.27 -7.51 14.56
N TRP A 297 2.45 -6.20 14.64
CA TRP A 297 3.73 -5.52 14.56
C TRP A 297 4.12 -5.03 15.95
N ASP A 298 4.84 -5.89 16.67
CA ASP A 298 5.31 -5.58 18.03
C ASP A 298 6.78 -5.14 18.02
N ARG A 299 7.30 -4.82 19.20
CA ARG A 299 8.73 -4.58 19.44
C ARG A 299 9.53 -5.80 19.04
N LEU A 300 10.75 -5.57 18.54
CA LEU A 300 11.68 -6.65 18.25
C LEU A 300 11.92 -7.44 19.55
N PRO A 301 11.51 -8.73 19.62
CA PRO A 301 11.76 -9.55 20.80
C PRO A 301 13.26 -9.73 21.02
N LEU A 302 13.70 -9.92 22.26
CA LEU A 302 15.09 -10.23 22.59
C LEU A 302 15.39 -11.71 22.28
N ASP A 303 15.40 -12.05 21.00
CA ASP A 303 15.67 -13.38 20.45
C ASP A 303 16.84 -13.37 19.45
N GLU A 304 17.01 -14.45 18.68
CA GLU A 304 18.06 -14.55 17.67
C GLU A 304 18.01 -13.40 16.63
N ASN A 305 16.81 -12.92 16.28
CA ASN A 305 16.65 -11.79 15.36
C ASN A 305 17.20 -10.49 15.96
N TRP A 306 17.01 -10.29 17.27
CA TRP A 306 17.61 -9.19 17.99
C TRP A 306 19.12 -9.30 18.05
N ASP A 307 19.65 -10.47 18.35
CA ASP A 307 21.10 -10.68 18.41
C ASP A 307 21.75 -10.39 17.06
N ASP A 308 21.16 -10.82 15.96
CA ASP A 308 21.66 -10.54 14.62
C ASP A 308 21.55 -9.07 14.26
N PHE A 309 20.43 -8.41 14.59
CA PHE A 309 20.28 -6.96 14.44
C PHE A 309 21.38 -6.19 15.19
N VAL A 310 21.63 -6.55 16.45
CA VAL A 310 22.65 -5.88 17.29
C VAL A 310 24.05 -6.16 16.75
N LYS A 311 24.38 -7.41 16.40
CA LYS A 311 25.68 -7.77 15.80
C LYS A 311 25.98 -6.94 14.56
N GLU A 312 24.97 -6.73 13.71
CA GLU A 312 25.12 -5.89 12.53
C GLU A 312 25.27 -4.41 12.86
N LEU A 313 24.46 -3.89 13.79
CA LEU A 313 24.52 -2.50 14.23
C LEU A 313 25.87 -2.17 14.88
N TRP A 314 26.42 -3.10 15.67
CA TRP A 314 27.63 -2.92 16.46
C TRP A 314 28.90 -2.74 15.64
N GLN A 315 28.85 -3.03 14.34
CA GLN A 315 29.95 -2.77 13.39
C GLN A 315 30.14 -1.27 13.12
N TYR A 316 29.13 -0.45 13.42
CA TYR A 316 29.10 0.98 13.08
C TYR A 316 29.31 1.87 14.30
N GLN A 317 30.57 1.98 14.74
CA GLN A 317 30.94 2.77 15.92
C GLN A 317 31.86 3.94 15.56
N TRP A 318 31.30 5.16 15.52
CA TRP A 318 32.08 6.41 15.40
C TRP A 318 32.64 6.88 16.75
N LEU A 319 33.25 5.93 17.47
CA LEU A 319 33.82 6.13 18.80
C LEU A 319 35.32 5.89 18.75
N LYS A 320 36.10 6.76 19.40
CA LYS A 320 37.56 6.57 19.52
C LYS A 320 37.92 5.28 20.26
N SER A 321 37.08 4.91 21.21
CA SER A 321 37.17 3.65 21.94
C SER A 321 35.91 2.84 21.65
N PRO A 322 35.91 1.97 20.63
CA PRO A 322 34.75 1.13 20.32
C PRO A 322 34.51 0.11 21.43
N GLY A 323 33.24 -0.09 21.77
CA GLY A 323 32.80 -1.11 22.73
C GLY A 323 32.82 -2.51 22.12
N LYS A 324 33.05 -3.53 22.97
CA LYS A 324 32.84 -4.94 22.61
C LYS A 324 31.37 -5.28 22.80
N LEU A 325 30.86 -6.17 21.95
CA LEU A 325 29.50 -6.71 22.07
C LEU A 325 29.45 -7.77 23.16
#